data_AF-A0A8T5SN44-F1
#
_entry.id   AF-A0A8T5SN44-F1
#
_cell.length_a   1.000
_cell.length_b   1.000
_cell.length_c   1.000
_cell.angle_alpha   90.00
_cell.angle_beta   90.00
_cell.angle_gamma   90.00
#
_symmetry.space_group_name_H-M   'P 1'
#
loop_
_entity.id
_entity.type
_entity.pdbx_description
1 polymer ?
#
loop_
_entity_poly.entity_id
_entity_poly.type
_entity_poly.pdbx_seq_one_letter_code
_entity_poly.pdbx_strand_id
1 'polypeptide(L)'
;MVQETTERFDPPEEGMLPGESIVWSRKAGSVFWIMFCGIGLPMVGVMILAFIFPAFGEFVSLLVLGSIVAGFLYILASYINLRRTRYYLTTERIIEVRSDNIRKEIPLERFTGRPISQFIESKVMHLENGQPIYRIRIYDPTSDDMIALKGLDENSARAFEIIGETVECPYCRFDNTALSRQCKNCDAVL
;
A
#
# COMPACT_ATOMS: atom_id res chain seq x y z
N MET A 1 9.03 15.58 10.45
CA MET A 1 9.74 14.40 11.02
C MET A 1 8.74 13.28 11.03
N VAL A 2 8.99 12.23 10.25
CA VAL A 2 8.14 11.03 10.20
C VAL A 2 8.30 10.32 11.54
N GLN A 3 7.22 10.21 12.33
CA GLN A 3 7.19 9.26 13.43
C GLN A 3 6.99 7.88 12.83
N GLU A 4 8.09 7.22 12.50
CA GLU A 4 8.08 5.79 12.27
C GLU A 4 7.82 5.12 13.62
N THR A 5 6.54 4.91 13.95
CA THR A 5 6.15 4.19 15.15
C THR A 5 6.59 2.74 14.97
N THR A 6 7.63 2.35 15.71
CA THR A 6 8.14 0.97 15.82
C THR A 6 7.19 0.11 16.66
N GLU A 7 5.90 0.38 16.56
CA GLU A 7 4.87 -0.40 17.21
C GLU A 7 4.54 -1.60 16.33
N ARG A 8 4.63 -2.78 16.94
CA ARG A 8 4.25 -4.03 16.33
C ARG A 8 2.74 -4.03 16.12
N PHE A 9 2.32 -4.35 14.91
CA PHE A 9 0.91 -4.41 14.51
C PHE A 9 0.62 -5.77 13.90
N ASP A 10 -0.04 -6.62 14.68
CA ASP A 10 -0.45 -7.98 14.31
C ASP A 10 -1.93 -8.19 14.70
N PRO A 11 -2.87 -7.74 13.85
CA PRO A 11 -4.27 -7.78 14.20
C PRO A 11 -4.82 -9.23 14.15
N PRO A 12 -5.74 -9.60 15.06
CA PRO A 12 -6.44 -8.72 16.01
C PRO A 12 -5.77 -8.57 17.39
N GLU A 13 -4.59 -9.16 17.60
CA GLU A 13 -4.02 -9.34 18.94
C GLU A 13 -3.20 -8.13 19.43
N GLU A 14 -2.49 -7.43 18.53
CA GLU A 14 -1.61 -6.30 18.88
C GLU A 14 -1.77 -5.10 17.93
N GLY A 15 -1.73 -3.88 18.49
CA GLY A 15 -1.62 -2.61 17.75
C GLY A 15 -2.94 -1.93 17.34
N MET A 16 -4.10 -2.51 17.66
CA MET A 16 -5.41 -1.86 17.45
C MET A 16 -5.80 -0.98 18.65
N LEU A 17 -6.43 0.16 18.36
CA LEU A 17 -7.05 1.05 19.35
C LEU A 17 -8.31 0.38 19.95
N PRO A 18 -8.69 0.72 21.19
CA PRO A 18 -9.91 0.17 21.80
C PRO A 18 -11.15 0.57 20.98
N GLY A 19 -11.92 -0.42 20.52
CA GLY A 19 -13.10 -0.22 19.66
C GLY A 19 -12.81 -0.08 18.16
N GLU A 20 -11.53 -0.08 17.75
CA GLU A 20 -11.14 -0.10 16.34
C GLU A 20 -11.45 -1.47 15.74
N SER A 21 -12.03 -1.48 14.53
CA SER A 21 -12.27 -2.71 13.79
C SER A 21 -11.74 -2.62 12.38
N ILE A 22 -11.25 -3.75 11.85
CA ILE A 22 -10.78 -3.82 10.47
C ILE A 22 -11.98 -3.95 9.55
N VAL A 23 -12.15 -2.93 8.70
CA VAL A 23 -13.19 -2.91 7.67
C VAL A 23 -12.69 -3.64 6.42
N TRP A 24 -11.42 -3.41 6.06
CA TRP A 24 -10.82 -4.00 4.89
C TRP A 24 -9.33 -4.24 5.10
N SER A 25 -8.81 -5.34 4.56
CA SER A 25 -7.39 -5.63 4.57
C SER A 25 -6.96 -6.30 3.28
N ARG A 26 -5.77 -5.95 2.80
CA ARG A 26 -5.20 -6.59 1.60
C ARG A 26 -3.68 -6.55 1.61
N LYS A 27 -3.08 -7.60 1.06
CA LYS A 27 -1.64 -7.62 0.75
C LYS A 27 -1.35 -6.70 -0.43
N ALA A 28 -0.19 -6.05 -0.42
CA ALA A 28 0.23 -5.23 -1.55
C ALA A 28 0.32 -6.08 -2.84
N GLY A 29 -0.31 -5.60 -3.91
CA GLY A 29 -0.26 -6.30 -5.20
C GLY A 29 1.13 -6.27 -5.81
N SER A 30 1.50 -7.34 -6.51
CA SER A 30 2.78 -7.44 -7.22
C SER A 30 2.88 -6.41 -8.33
N VAL A 31 3.96 -5.61 -8.32
CA VAL A 31 4.23 -4.70 -9.44
C VAL A 31 4.74 -5.55 -10.61
N PHE A 32 4.00 -5.53 -11.73
CA PHE A 32 4.36 -6.21 -12.99
C PHE A 32 5.86 -6.11 -13.33
N TRP A 33 6.46 -4.93 -13.12
CA TRP A 33 7.87 -4.65 -13.33
C TRP A 33 8.83 -5.56 -12.56
N ILE A 34 8.50 -5.96 -11.33
CA ILE A 34 9.37 -6.82 -10.52
C ILE A 34 9.40 -8.24 -11.10
N MET A 35 8.27 -8.73 -11.61
CA MET A 35 8.18 -10.04 -12.26
C MET A 35 8.90 -10.04 -13.61
N PHE A 36 8.67 -8.99 -14.41
CA PHE A 36 9.29 -8.85 -15.72
C PHE A 36 10.82 -8.68 -15.63
N CYS A 37 11.30 -7.79 -14.76
CA CYS A 37 12.74 -7.61 -14.56
C CYS A 37 13.39 -8.82 -13.87
N GLY A 38 12.69 -9.52 -12.98
CA GLY A 38 13.23 -10.71 -12.31
C GLY A 38 13.55 -11.86 -13.28
N ILE A 39 12.74 -12.05 -14.31
CA ILE A 39 12.94 -13.10 -15.33
C ILE A 39 13.80 -12.58 -16.50
N GLY A 40 13.59 -11.33 -16.92
CA GLY A 40 14.30 -10.75 -18.06
C GLY A 40 15.79 -10.49 -17.80
N LEU A 41 16.13 -10.02 -16.60
CA LEU A 41 17.51 -9.66 -16.24
C LEU A 41 18.49 -10.84 -16.30
N PRO A 42 18.19 -12.06 -15.81
CA PRO A 42 19.09 -13.19 -15.97
C PRO A 42 19.21 -13.66 -17.43
N MET A 43 18.11 -13.70 -18.20
CA MET A 43 18.16 -14.11 -19.60
C MET A 43 19.00 -13.15 -20.46
N VAL A 44 18.68 -11.85 -20.38
CA VAL A 44 19.39 -10.81 -21.15
C VAL A 44 20.82 -10.65 -20.65
N GLY A 45 21.03 -10.74 -19.34
CA GLY A 45 22.35 -10.64 -18.72
C GLY A 45 23.32 -11.72 -19.22
N VAL A 46 22.86 -12.97 -19.35
CA VAL A 46 23.69 -14.07 -19.90
C VAL A 46 24.07 -13.83 -21.36
N MET A 47 23.14 -13.32 -22.18
CA MET A 47 23.47 -13.00 -23.57
C MET A 47 24.49 -11.86 -23.69
N ILE A 48 24.35 -10.81 -22.87
CA ILE A 48 25.29 -9.69 -22.82
C ILE A 48 26.67 -10.19 -22.41
N LEU A 49 26.76 -11.06 -21.40
CA LEU A 49 28.01 -11.65 -20.94
C LEU A 49 28.68 -12.50 -22.03
N ALA A 50 27.91 -13.31 -22.76
CA ALA A 50 28.41 -14.12 -23.86
C ALA A 50 29.03 -13.29 -25.00
N PHE A 51 28.56 -12.06 -25.19
CA PHE A 51 29.09 -11.13 -26.20
C PHE A 51 30.28 -10.31 -25.68
N ILE A 52 30.20 -9.82 -24.43
CA ILE A 52 31.25 -8.97 -23.84
C ILE A 52 32.53 -9.76 -23.56
N PHE A 53 32.41 -11.02 -23.15
CA PHE A 53 33.56 -11.86 -22.82
C PHE A 53 34.60 -11.99 -23.96
N PRO A 54 34.22 -12.37 -25.19
CA PRO A 54 35.18 -12.43 -26.29
C PRO A 54 35.61 -11.05 -26.80
N ALA A 55 34.80 -10.00 -26.62
CA ALA A 55 35.06 -8.68 -27.21
C ALA A 55 35.93 -7.76 -26.34
N PHE A 56 35.76 -7.79 -25.02
CA PHE A 56 36.39 -6.86 -24.08
C PHE A 56 37.24 -7.55 -23.00
N GLY A 57 37.25 -8.88 -22.97
CA GLY A 57 38.05 -9.68 -22.06
C GLY A 57 37.44 -9.90 -20.68
N GLU A 58 38.19 -10.61 -19.83
CA GLU A 58 37.72 -11.16 -18.56
C GLU A 58 37.38 -10.06 -17.52
N PHE A 59 38.24 -9.05 -17.37
CA PHE A 59 38.06 -8.01 -16.35
C PHE A 59 36.75 -7.23 -16.52
N VAL A 60 36.43 -6.81 -17.76
CA VAL A 60 35.18 -6.10 -18.06
C VAL A 60 33.97 -7.00 -17.83
N SER A 61 34.10 -8.28 -18.18
CA SER A 61 33.04 -9.28 -18.00
C SER A 61 32.70 -9.51 -16.53
N LEU A 62 33.72 -9.53 -15.64
CA LEU A 62 33.51 -9.64 -14.20
C LEU A 62 32.77 -8.44 -13.62
N LEU A 63 33.08 -7.22 -14.08
CA LEU A 63 32.35 -6.02 -13.64
C LEU A 63 30.88 -6.07 -14.07
N VAL A 64 30.62 -6.46 -15.32
CA VAL A 64 29.26 -6.61 -15.84
C VAL A 64 28.50 -7.69 -15.06
N LEU A 65 29.11 -8.86 -14.82
CA LEU A 65 28.52 -9.91 -14.01
C LEU A 65 28.19 -9.41 -12.59
N GLY A 66 29.11 -8.68 -11.96
CA GLY A 66 28.89 -8.09 -10.64
C GLY A 66 27.67 -7.16 -10.61
N SER A 67 27.52 -6.32 -11.63
CA SER A 67 26.35 -5.42 -11.75
C SER A 67 25.03 -6.17 -11.97
N ILE A 68 25.04 -7.25 -12.76
CA ILE A 68 23.87 -8.10 -12.99
C ILE A 68 23.45 -8.77 -11.69
N VAL A 69 24.39 -9.34 -10.94
CA VAL A 69 24.13 -9.97 -9.64
C VAL A 69 23.60 -8.95 -8.63
N ALA A 70 24.21 -7.76 -8.54
CA ALA A 70 23.72 -6.69 -7.67
C ALA A 70 22.29 -6.25 -8.03
N GLY A 71 22.00 -6.10 -9.32
CA GLY A 71 20.65 -5.79 -9.83
C GLY A 71 19.64 -6.88 -9.47
N PHE A 72 20.01 -8.15 -9.62
CA PHE A 72 19.16 -9.27 -9.23
C PHE A 72 18.86 -9.29 -7.73
N LEU A 73 19.88 -9.11 -6.89
CA LEU A 73 19.71 -9.03 -5.43
C LEU A 73 18.81 -7.85 -5.03
N TYR A 74 18.96 -6.70 -5.68
CA TYR A 74 18.09 -5.55 -5.46
C TYR A 74 16.62 -5.85 -5.80
N ILE A 75 16.37 -6.49 -6.96
CA ILE A 75 15.02 -6.89 -7.37
C ILE A 75 14.44 -7.90 -6.37
N LEU A 76 15.23 -8.89 -5.93
CA LEU A 76 14.81 -9.88 -4.95
C LEU A 76 14.45 -9.24 -3.61
N ALA A 77 15.29 -8.34 -3.10
CA ALA A 77 15.02 -7.60 -1.87
C ALA A 77 13.74 -6.74 -2.00
N SER A 78 13.57 -6.05 -3.13
CA SER A 78 12.36 -5.28 -3.43
C SER A 78 11.11 -6.18 -3.47
N TYR A 79 11.20 -7.36 -4.08
CA TYR A 79 10.12 -8.34 -4.12
C TYR A 79 9.71 -8.84 -2.72
N ILE A 80 10.69 -9.17 -1.88
CA ILE A 80 10.45 -9.60 -0.50
C ILE A 80 9.76 -8.46 0.28
N ASN A 81 10.25 -7.23 0.15
CA ASN A 81 9.67 -6.06 0.80
C ASN A 81 8.23 -5.80 0.35
N LEU A 82 7.95 -5.99 -0.93
CA LEU A 82 6.60 -5.86 -1.48
C LEU A 82 5.65 -6.91 -0.90
N ARG A 83 6.07 -8.19 -0.86
CA ARG A 83 5.28 -9.29 -0.29
C ARG A 83 5.02 -9.13 1.21
N ARG A 84 5.91 -8.44 1.93
CA ARG A 84 5.76 -8.16 3.37
C ARG A 84 4.88 -6.95 3.67
N THR A 85 4.43 -6.20 2.66
CA THR A 85 3.60 -5.01 2.85
C THR A 85 2.11 -5.39 2.80
N ARG A 86 1.36 -4.97 3.82
CA ARG A 86 -0.10 -5.13 3.95
C ARG A 86 -0.72 -3.77 4.21
N TYR A 87 -1.87 -3.55 3.61
CA TYR A 87 -2.69 -2.37 3.82
C TYR A 87 -3.90 -2.76 4.66
N TYR A 88 -4.18 -1.97 5.67
CA TYR A 88 -5.35 -2.11 6.53
C TYR A 88 -6.14 -0.81 6.49
N LEU A 89 -7.44 -0.96 6.28
CA LEU A 89 -8.42 0.09 6.48
C LEU A 89 -9.23 -0.27 7.72
N THR A 90 -9.12 0.58 8.72
CA THR A 90 -9.88 0.45 9.96
C THR A 90 -10.97 1.51 10.01
N THR A 91 -11.80 1.45 11.05
CA THR A 91 -12.81 2.48 11.33
C THR A 91 -12.22 3.84 11.68
N GLU A 92 -10.96 3.89 12.12
CA GLU A 92 -10.33 5.11 12.65
C GLU A 92 -9.19 5.64 11.78
N ARG A 93 -8.47 4.77 11.06
CA ARG A 93 -7.26 5.13 10.31
C ARG A 93 -6.94 4.17 9.17
N ILE A 94 -6.17 4.69 8.22
CA ILE A 94 -5.58 3.93 7.12
C ILE A 94 -4.13 3.61 7.49
N ILE A 95 -3.75 2.33 7.45
CA ILE A 95 -2.45 1.86 7.92
C ILE A 95 -1.73 1.09 6.82
N GLU A 96 -0.47 1.44 6.58
CA GLU A 96 0.48 0.63 5.81
C GLU A 96 1.43 -0.08 6.77
N VAL A 97 1.36 -1.41 6.77
CA VAL A 97 2.17 -2.28 7.63
C VAL A 97 3.18 -3.00 6.77
N ARG A 98 4.45 -2.98 7.16
CA ARG A 98 5.50 -3.76 6.51
C ARG A 98 6.19 -4.64 7.53
N SER A 99 6.14 -5.95 7.30
CA SER A 99 6.76 -6.92 8.20
C SER A 99 6.32 -6.69 9.65
N ASP A 100 5.01 -6.54 9.85
CA ASP A 100 4.33 -6.38 11.14
C ASP A 100 4.70 -5.10 11.91
N ASN A 101 5.35 -4.13 11.26
CA ASN A 101 5.60 -2.80 11.79
C ASN A 101 4.77 -1.77 11.02
N ILE A 102 4.16 -0.84 11.73
CA ILE A 102 3.46 0.31 11.12
C ILE A 102 4.52 1.20 10.46
N ARG A 103 4.39 1.41 9.15
CA ARG A 103 5.27 2.32 8.41
C ARG A 103 4.63 3.66 8.18
N LYS A 104 3.33 3.67 7.93
CA LYS A 104 2.54 4.87 7.72
C LYS A 104 1.16 4.68 8.30
N GLU A 105 0.68 5.73 8.94
CA GLU A 105 -0.70 5.82 9.40
C GLU A 105 -1.28 7.19 9.03
N ILE A 106 -2.51 7.19 8.55
CA ILE A 106 -3.28 8.42 8.34
C ILE A 106 -4.61 8.25 9.08
N PRO A 107 -4.85 9.00 10.17
CA PRO A 107 -6.13 8.97 10.86
C PRO A 107 -7.23 9.61 10.03
N LEU A 108 -8.41 8.99 10.03
CA LEU A 108 -9.59 9.43 9.27
C LEU A 108 -10.15 10.76 9.79
N GLU A 109 -9.90 11.09 11.05
CA GLU A 109 -10.27 12.36 11.69
C GLU A 109 -9.65 13.58 10.99
N ARG A 110 -8.51 13.41 10.31
CA ARG A 110 -7.87 14.49 9.53
C ARG A 110 -8.71 14.91 8.32
N PHE A 111 -9.60 14.04 7.85
CA PHE A 111 -10.48 14.30 6.72
C PHE A 111 -11.84 14.88 7.14
N THR A 112 -12.13 15.00 8.44
CA THR A 112 -13.43 15.49 8.91
C THR A 112 -13.70 16.92 8.42
N GLY A 113 -14.87 17.14 7.85
CA GLY A 113 -15.28 18.44 7.28
C GLY A 113 -14.68 18.75 5.89
N ARG A 114 -13.96 17.81 5.26
CA ARG A 114 -13.50 17.94 3.88
C ARG A 114 -13.91 16.70 3.07
N PRO A 115 -14.30 16.86 1.78
CA PRO A 115 -14.64 15.70 0.96
C PRO A 115 -13.39 14.87 0.69
N ILE A 116 -13.38 13.61 1.14
CA ILE A 116 -12.22 12.71 1.00
C ILE A 116 -11.82 12.52 -0.46
N SER A 117 -12.77 12.64 -1.39
CA SER A 117 -12.55 12.53 -2.84
C SER A 117 -11.53 13.53 -3.38
N GLN A 118 -11.32 14.67 -2.71
CA GLN A 118 -10.26 15.62 -3.07
C GLN A 118 -8.86 15.11 -2.75
N PHE A 119 -8.76 14.17 -1.81
CA PHE A 119 -7.52 13.61 -1.30
C PHE A 119 -7.29 12.16 -1.76
N ILE A 120 -8.20 11.61 -2.56
CA ILE A 120 -8.12 10.27 -3.10
C ILE A 120 -8.00 10.35 -4.62
N GLU A 121 -6.86 9.90 -5.17
CA GLU A 121 -6.64 9.76 -6.60
C GLU A 121 -6.71 8.26 -6.96
N SER A 122 -7.74 7.87 -7.72
CA SER A 122 -7.89 6.51 -8.25
C SER A 122 -7.48 6.46 -9.72
N LYS A 123 -6.53 5.57 -10.06
CA LYS A 123 -6.05 5.38 -11.44
C LYS A 123 -6.00 3.90 -11.80
N VAL A 124 -6.58 3.55 -12.94
CA VAL A 124 -6.45 2.21 -13.52
C VAL A 124 -5.01 2.01 -14.00
N MET A 125 -4.36 0.96 -13.50
CA MET A 125 -2.98 0.62 -13.83
C MET A 125 -2.88 -0.30 -15.05
N HIS A 126 -3.69 -1.35 -15.06
CA HIS A 126 -3.75 -2.35 -16.13
C HIS A 126 -5.03 -3.18 -15.97
N LEU A 127 -5.32 -4.01 -16.97
CA LEU A 127 -6.37 -5.01 -16.92
C LEU A 127 -5.74 -6.36 -16.58
N GLU A 128 -6.24 -7.04 -15.57
CA GLU A 128 -5.86 -8.40 -15.20
C GLU A 128 -7.09 -9.30 -15.40
N ASN A 129 -7.02 -10.27 -16.31
CA ASN A 129 -8.16 -11.14 -16.68
C ASN A 129 -9.44 -10.37 -17.09
N GLY A 130 -9.29 -9.22 -17.74
CA GLY A 130 -10.41 -8.36 -18.14
C GLY A 130 -10.98 -7.50 -17.01
N GLN A 131 -10.40 -7.56 -15.81
CA GLN A 131 -10.79 -6.71 -14.67
C GLN A 131 -9.80 -5.55 -14.49
N PRO A 132 -10.28 -4.31 -14.27
CA PRO A 132 -9.41 -3.18 -14.01
C PRO A 132 -8.73 -3.30 -12.64
N ILE A 133 -7.41 -3.19 -12.65
CA ILE A 133 -6.60 -3.10 -11.44
C ILE A 133 -6.29 -1.64 -11.16
N TYR A 134 -6.71 -1.17 -10.00
CA TYR A 134 -6.58 0.21 -9.56
C TYR A 134 -5.32 0.43 -8.71
N ARG A 135 -4.78 1.64 -8.81
CA ARG A 135 -3.88 2.25 -7.85
C ARG A 135 -4.62 3.42 -7.23
N ILE A 136 -4.74 3.41 -5.91
CA ILE A 136 -5.34 4.50 -5.15
C ILE A 136 -4.23 5.21 -4.38
N ARG A 137 -4.14 6.53 -4.53
CA ARG A 137 -3.26 7.38 -3.72
C ARG A 137 -4.12 8.18 -2.78
N ILE A 138 -3.78 8.14 -1.50
CA ILE A 138 -4.45 8.89 -0.45
C ILE A 138 -3.44 9.89 0.08
N TYR A 139 -3.78 11.17 -0.05
CA TYR A 139 -2.98 12.28 0.45
C TYR A 139 -3.51 12.69 1.82
N ASP A 140 -2.61 12.94 2.77
CA ASP A 140 -3.02 13.48 4.06
C ASP A 140 -3.35 14.99 3.90
N PRO A 141 -4.49 15.48 4.39
CA PRO A 141 -4.86 16.89 4.30
C PRO A 141 -4.05 17.81 5.23
N THR A 142 -3.36 17.23 6.22
CA THR A 142 -2.61 17.96 7.26
C THR A 142 -1.10 17.74 7.19
N SER A 143 -0.65 16.70 6.50
CA SER A 143 0.77 16.42 6.26
C SER A 143 1.04 16.26 4.75
N ASP A 144 2.28 16.43 4.31
CA ASP A 144 2.68 16.16 2.93
C ASP A 144 2.89 14.64 2.68
N ASP A 145 2.32 13.79 3.55
CA ASP A 145 2.44 12.34 3.43
C ASP A 145 1.38 11.77 2.49
N MET A 146 1.79 10.70 1.80
CA MET A 146 0.91 9.95 0.92
C MET A 146 1.04 8.45 1.13
N ILE A 147 -0.10 7.75 1.11
CA ILE A 147 -0.17 6.29 1.05
C ILE A 147 -0.62 5.89 -0.35
N ALA A 148 0.13 4.99 -0.98
CA ALA A 148 -0.16 4.52 -2.33
C ALA A 148 -0.53 3.04 -2.30
N LEU A 149 -1.84 2.77 -2.31
CA LEU A 149 -2.41 1.44 -2.41
C LEU A 149 -2.26 0.94 -3.86
N LYS A 150 -1.67 -0.24 -4.03
CA LYS A 150 -1.37 -0.82 -5.34
C LYS A 150 -1.99 -2.21 -5.48
N GLY A 151 -2.56 -2.49 -6.64
CA GLY A 151 -3.10 -3.80 -6.97
C GLY A 151 -4.49 -4.04 -6.39
N LEU A 152 -5.34 -3.00 -6.41
CA LEU A 152 -6.71 -3.07 -5.93
C LEU A 152 -7.63 -3.55 -7.06
N ASP A 153 -8.58 -4.42 -6.73
CA ASP A 153 -9.70 -4.75 -7.61
C ASP A 153 -10.81 -3.72 -7.48
N GLU A 154 -11.82 -3.80 -8.34
CA GLU A 154 -12.96 -2.88 -8.33
C GLU A 154 -13.69 -2.87 -6.97
N ASN A 155 -13.87 -4.03 -6.35
CA ASN A 155 -14.52 -4.15 -5.04
C ASN A 155 -13.74 -3.39 -3.95
N SER A 156 -12.42 -3.52 -3.94
CA SER A 156 -11.58 -2.76 -3.01
C SER A 156 -11.63 -1.28 -3.32
N ALA A 157 -11.64 -0.88 -4.59
CA ALA A 157 -11.74 0.53 -4.96
C ALA A 157 -13.04 1.17 -4.46
N ARG A 158 -14.19 0.48 -4.61
CA ARG A 158 -15.47 0.94 -4.06
C ARG A 158 -15.46 1.06 -2.54
N ALA A 159 -14.77 0.16 -1.84
CA ALA A 159 -14.63 0.28 -0.38
C ALA A 159 -13.95 1.59 0.04
N PHE A 160 -13.07 2.15 -0.80
CA PHE A 160 -12.44 3.46 -0.55
C PHE A 160 -13.34 4.65 -0.92
N GLU A 161 -14.30 4.49 -1.83
CA GLU A 161 -15.27 5.55 -2.17
C GLU A 161 -16.23 5.82 -1.00
N ILE A 162 -16.62 4.77 -0.26
CA ILE A 162 -17.55 4.85 0.88
C ILE A 162 -16.93 5.56 2.10
N ILE A 163 -15.60 5.66 2.20
CA ILE A 163 -14.90 6.25 3.35
C ILE A 163 -15.25 7.74 3.53
N GLY A 164 -15.63 8.43 2.45
CA GLY A 164 -15.96 9.86 2.47
C GLY A 164 -17.36 10.17 2.96
N GLU A 165 -18.20 9.16 3.15
CA GLU A 165 -19.58 9.36 3.57
C GLU A 165 -19.65 9.53 5.08
N THR A 166 -20.46 10.50 5.51
CA THR A 166 -20.78 10.73 6.92
C THR A 166 -22.21 10.28 7.20
N VAL A 167 -22.40 9.56 8.30
CA VAL A 167 -23.70 9.14 8.81
C VAL A 167 -23.98 9.92 10.08
N GLU A 168 -25.07 10.68 10.08
CA GLU A 168 -25.53 11.44 11.23
C GLU A 168 -26.13 10.47 12.27
N CYS A 169 -25.69 10.57 13.53
CA CYS A 169 -26.25 9.75 14.60
C CYS A 169 -27.70 10.14 14.89
N PRO A 170 -28.66 9.20 14.91
CA PRO A 170 -30.07 9.51 15.15
C PRO A 170 -30.34 10.02 16.58
N TYR A 171 -29.46 9.72 17.53
CA TYR A 171 -29.63 10.06 18.94
C TYR A 171 -29.07 11.44 19.30
N CYS A 172 -27.83 11.73 18.87
CA CYS A 172 -27.14 12.96 19.26
C CYS A 172 -26.83 13.90 18.08
N ARG A 173 -27.27 13.57 16.85
CA ARG A 173 -27.04 14.37 15.63
C ARG A 173 -25.58 14.71 15.36
N PHE A 174 -24.68 13.83 15.81
CA PHE A 174 -23.26 13.97 15.55
C PHE A 174 -22.92 13.24 14.25
N ASP A 175 -22.15 13.88 13.38
CA ASP A 175 -21.68 13.27 12.14
C ASP A 175 -20.57 12.26 12.42
N ASN A 176 -20.82 11.00 12.13
CA ASN A 176 -19.82 9.94 12.22
C ASN A 176 -19.39 9.53 10.82
N THR A 177 -18.22 8.92 10.71
CA THR A 177 -17.82 8.25 9.45
C THR A 177 -18.78 7.08 9.19
N ALA A 178 -19.17 6.86 7.93
CA ALA A 178 -20.05 5.75 7.53
C ALA A 178 -19.51 4.35 7.90
N LEU A 179 -18.20 4.26 8.14
CA LEU A 179 -17.55 3.03 8.60
C LEU A 179 -17.70 2.79 10.12
N SER A 180 -18.07 3.80 10.89
CA SER A 180 -18.19 3.66 12.34
C SER A 180 -19.44 2.86 12.70
N ARG A 181 -19.29 1.85 13.54
CA ARG A 181 -20.42 1.09 14.11
C ARG A 181 -21.06 1.75 15.32
N GLN A 182 -20.36 2.72 15.92
CA GLN A 182 -20.76 3.40 17.14
C GLN A 182 -20.57 4.91 16.99
N CYS A 183 -21.45 5.68 17.59
CA CYS A 183 -21.34 7.12 17.58
C CYS A 183 -20.21 7.59 18.49
N LYS A 184 -19.26 8.36 17.97
CA LYS A 184 -18.13 8.90 18.75
C LYS A 184 -18.54 9.81 19.91
N ASN A 185 -19.73 10.40 19.85
CA ASN A 185 -20.20 11.35 20.86
C ASN A 185 -21.09 10.72 21.94
N CYS A 186 -21.83 9.64 21.62
CA CYS A 186 -22.80 9.06 22.55
C CYS A 186 -22.74 7.52 22.67
N ASP A 187 -21.77 6.88 22.02
CA ASP A 187 -21.56 5.43 21.98
C ASP A 187 -22.77 4.61 21.48
N ALA A 188 -23.78 5.27 20.91
CA ALA A 188 -24.95 4.61 20.36
C ALA A 188 -24.59 3.85 19.07
N VAL A 189 -25.25 2.71 18.85
CA VAL A 189 -25.07 1.91 17.63
C VAL A 189 -25.65 2.68 16.44
N LEU A 190 -24.86 2.78 15.36
CA LEU A 190 -25.20 3.46 14.10
C LEU A 190 -25.74 2.49 13.05
#